data_AF-A0A414X9X2-F1
#
_entry.id   AF-A0A414X9X2-F1
#
_cell.length_a   1.000
_cell.length_b   1.000
_cell.length_c   1.000
_cell.angle_alpha   90.00
_cell.angle_beta   90.00
_cell.angle_gamma   90.00
#
_symmetry.space_group_name_H-M   'P 1'
#
loop_
_entity.id
_entity.type
_entity.pdbx_description
1 polymer ?
#
loop_
_entity_poly.entity_id
_entity_poly.type
_entity_poly.pdbx_seq_one_letter_code
_entity_poly.pdbx_strand_id
1 'polypeptide(L)'
;MIKRKQRISLNLIILLIGFMCVGACSSSNEDKAKRAVKDYLKENLDNFKSYEPVSWGNLREFSIDSIKQNDSYYQEHLHSANEALKRSKELRIIIDSYKSEKDTMSIEYAEFVAQIEGCKARYESEQEKLSNYLRTAYSDDSYWVIDHKYRASNNVGALILNEETFFINKDCSSVINTSVPIVAM
;
A
#
# COMPACT_ATOMS: atom_id res chain seq x y z
N MET A 1 67.20 13.84 -18.53
CA MET A 1 65.80 13.44 -18.25
C MET A 1 65.70 11.92 -18.20
N ILE A 2 65.69 11.33 -17.00
CA ILE A 2 65.53 9.87 -16.81
C ILE A 2 64.06 9.57 -16.54
N LYS A 3 63.37 8.88 -17.47
CA LYS A 3 62.01 8.38 -17.24
C LYS A 3 62.09 7.13 -16.35
N ARG A 4 61.77 7.26 -15.06
CA ARG A 4 61.54 6.10 -14.17
C ARG A 4 60.23 5.42 -14.56
N LYS A 5 60.29 4.26 -15.21
CA LYS A 5 59.15 3.35 -15.34
C LYS A 5 58.86 2.75 -13.96
N GLN A 6 57.74 3.11 -13.35
CA GLN A 6 57.23 2.44 -12.16
C GLN A 6 56.92 0.98 -12.52
N ARG A 7 57.62 0.03 -11.90
CA ARG A 7 57.26 -1.39 -11.94
C ARG A 7 56.18 -1.60 -10.89
N ILE A 8 54.92 -1.66 -11.32
CA ILE A 8 53.83 -2.13 -10.48
C ILE A 8 54.15 -3.60 -10.17
N SER A 9 54.31 -3.95 -8.88
CA SER A 9 54.59 -5.32 -8.48
C SER A 9 53.36 -6.20 -8.76
N LEU A 10 53.57 -7.41 -9.28
CA LEU A 10 52.49 -8.37 -9.58
C LEU A 10 51.60 -8.63 -8.35
N ASN A 11 52.19 -8.56 -7.15
CA ASN A 11 51.49 -8.67 -5.87
C ASN A 11 50.51 -7.50 -5.60
N LEU A 12 50.80 -6.29 -6.09
CA LEU A 12 49.87 -5.14 -5.99
C LEU A 12 48.65 -5.35 -6.90
N ILE A 13 48.85 -5.97 -8.07
CA ILE A 13 47.78 -6.30 -9.03
C ILE A 13 46.88 -7.40 -8.44
N ILE A 14 47.46 -8.43 -7.82
CA ILE A 14 46.71 -9.52 -7.17
C ILE A 14 45.86 -8.99 -5.99
N LEU A 15 46.39 -8.03 -5.21
CA LEU A 15 45.68 -7.43 -4.09
C LEU A 15 44.54 -6.50 -4.53
N LEU A 16 44.67 -5.84 -5.69
CA LEU A 16 43.61 -5.03 -6.32
C LEU A 16 42.51 -5.90 -6.96
N ILE A 17 42.85 -7.08 -7.48
CA ILE A 17 41.86 -8.04 -8.03
C ILE A 17 41.07 -8.72 -6.89
N GLY A 18 41.70 -9.01 -5.75
CA GLY A 18 41.03 -9.60 -4.59
C GLY A 18 39.97 -8.70 -3.93
N PHE A 19 40.06 -7.39 -4.11
CA PHE A 19 39.09 -6.43 -3.54
C PHE A 19 37.84 -6.24 -4.41
N MET A 20 37.85 -6.65 -5.70
CA MET A 20 36.68 -6.50 -6.58
C MET A 20 35.61 -7.59 -6.38
N CYS A 21 35.89 -8.67 -5.65
CA CYS A 21 34.97 -9.82 -5.55
C CYS A 21 34.01 -9.77 -4.34
N VAL A 22 34.03 -8.72 -3.51
CA VAL A 22 33.21 -8.65 -2.28
C VAL A 22 31.90 -7.88 -2.44
N GLY A 23 31.61 -7.35 -3.62
CA GLY A 23 30.41 -6.54 -3.87
C GLY A 23 29.63 -7.03 -5.08
N ALA A 24 28.73 -8.00 -4.89
CA ALA A 24 27.47 -8.17 -5.65
C ALA A 24 26.95 -9.62 -5.52
N CYS A 25 26.41 -9.97 -4.36
CA CYS A 25 25.33 -10.94 -4.30
C CYS A 25 24.21 -10.30 -3.47
N SER A 26 23.69 -9.16 -3.94
CA SER A 26 22.50 -8.59 -3.34
C SER A 26 21.37 -9.58 -3.57
N SER A 27 20.81 -10.14 -2.49
CA SER A 27 19.61 -10.98 -2.58
C SER A 27 18.56 -10.35 -3.48
N SER A 28 17.92 -11.16 -4.33
CA SER A 28 16.87 -10.66 -5.22
C SER A 28 15.73 -10.05 -4.41
N ASN A 29 14.95 -9.15 -5.00
CA ASN A 29 13.76 -8.62 -4.33
C ASN A 29 12.82 -9.75 -3.88
N GLU A 30 12.73 -10.83 -4.66
CA GLU A 30 11.95 -12.02 -4.29
C GLU A 30 12.50 -12.71 -3.04
N ASP A 31 13.81 -12.88 -2.92
CA ASP A 31 14.42 -13.46 -1.72
C ASP A 31 14.23 -12.58 -0.49
N LYS A 32 14.35 -11.26 -0.65
CA LYS A 32 14.10 -10.29 0.42
C LYS A 32 12.64 -10.32 0.85
N ALA A 33 11.72 -10.32 -0.11
CA ALA A 33 10.29 -10.40 0.16
C ALA A 33 9.91 -11.68 0.91
N LYS A 34 10.38 -12.84 0.45
CA LYS A 34 10.17 -14.13 1.15
C LYS A 34 10.74 -14.12 2.57
N ARG A 35 11.87 -13.43 2.79
CA ARG A 35 12.44 -13.25 4.14
C ARG A 35 11.53 -12.37 5.01
N ALA A 36 11.10 -11.22 4.51
CA ALA A 36 10.18 -10.33 5.21
C ALA A 36 8.88 -11.04 5.61
N VAL A 37 8.31 -11.86 4.73
CA VAL A 37 7.12 -12.69 5.05
C VAL A 37 7.41 -13.69 6.16
N LYS A 38 8.55 -14.39 6.11
CA LYS A 38 8.92 -15.34 7.17
C LYS A 38 9.14 -14.65 8.51
N ASP A 39 9.77 -13.49 8.51
CA ASP A 39 10.01 -12.70 9.73
C ASP A 39 8.68 -12.24 10.33
N TYR A 40 7.75 -11.75 9.49
CA TYR A 40 6.38 -11.44 9.91
C TYR A 40 5.66 -12.66 10.50
N LEU A 41 5.67 -13.81 9.83
CA LEU A 41 5.02 -15.02 10.32
C LEU A 41 5.61 -15.51 11.65
N LYS A 42 6.92 -15.32 11.85
CA LYS A 42 7.59 -15.66 13.11
C LYS A 42 7.08 -14.84 14.29
N GLU A 43 6.70 -13.60 14.05
CA GLU A 43 6.18 -12.70 15.08
C GLU A 43 4.67 -12.87 15.31
N ASN A 44 3.92 -13.34 14.31
CA ASN A 44 2.46 -13.34 14.31
C ASN A 44 1.79 -14.71 14.43
N LEU A 45 2.46 -15.82 14.10
CA LEU A 45 1.88 -17.16 14.25
C LEU A 45 1.95 -17.65 15.70
N ASP A 46 0.85 -18.26 16.18
CA ASP A 46 0.77 -18.91 17.50
C ASP A 46 1.93 -19.89 17.74
N ASN A 47 2.29 -20.67 16.72
CA ASN A 47 3.39 -21.62 16.77
C ASN A 47 4.21 -21.62 15.48
N PHE A 48 5.11 -20.65 15.33
CA PHE A 48 6.01 -20.60 14.18
C PHE A 48 6.87 -21.86 13.98
N LYS A 49 7.15 -22.66 15.02
CA LYS A 49 7.93 -23.91 14.83
C LYS A 49 7.22 -24.93 13.95
N SER A 50 5.89 -24.85 13.88
CA SER A 50 5.06 -25.70 13.02
C SER A 50 4.89 -25.14 11.61
N TYR A 51 5.47 -23.96 11.31
CA TYR A 51 5.39 -23.34 9.99
C TYR A 51 6.03 -24.23 8.93
N GLU A 52 5.24 -24.54 7.90
CA GLU A 52 5.68 -25.27 6.73
C GLU A 52 5.24 -24.51 5.46
N PRO A 53 6.18 -24.00 4.63
CA PRO A 53 5.81 -23.39 3.36
C PRO A 53 5.24 -24.45 2.41
N VAL A 54 4.08 -24.17 1.83
CA VAL A 54 3.46 -25.05 0.81
C VAL A 54 3.76 -24.53 -0.59
N SER A 55 3.51 -23.24 -0.85
CA SER A 55 3.84 -22.62 -2.13
C SER A 55 4.01 -21.11 -2.01
N TRP A 56 4.79 -20.55 -2.93
CA TRP A 56 4.96 -19.11 -3.11
C TRP A 56 4.41 -18.71 -4.48
N GLY A 57 3.66 -17.62 -4.52
CA GLY A 57 3.32 -16.93 -5.76
C GLY A 57 4.51 -16.11 -6.28
N ASN A 58 4.30 -15.51 -7.44
CA ASN A 58 5.28 -14.57 -8.01
C ASN A 58 5.27 -13.27 -7.22
N LEU A 59 6.46 -12.67 -7.07
CA LEU A 59 6.56 -11.30 -6.58
C LEU A 59 6.04 -10.36 -7.67
N ARG A 60 5.03 -9.55 -7.33
CA ARG A 60 4.40 -8.61 -8.27
C ARG A 60 4.43 -7.21 -7.68
N GLU A 61 4.63 -6.22 -8.53
CA GLU A 61 4.47 -4.83 -8.14
C GLU A 61 2.97 -4.48 -8.10
N PHE A 62 2.54 -3.79 -7.07
CA PHE A 62 1.15 -3.39 -6.86
C PHE A 62 1.09 -1.90 -6.55
N SER A 63 0.39 -1.14 -7.38
CA SER A 63 0.27 0.30 -7.19
C SER A 63 -0.80 0.63 -6.15
N ILE A 64 -0.67 1.81 -5.54
CA ILE A 64 -1.70 2.34 -4.65
C ILE A 64 -3.05 2.52 -5.35
N ASP A 65 -3.08 2.70 -6.67
CA ASP A 65 -4.34 2.79 -7.42
C ASP A 65 -5.08 1.44 -7.46
N SER A 66 -4.36 0.33 -7.56
CA SER A 66 -4.95 -1.01 -7.47
C SER A 66 -5.47 -1.31 -6.05
N ILE A 67 -4.81 -0.77 -5.02
CA ILE A 67 -5.29 -0.84 -3.63
C ILE A 67 -6.60 -0.07 -3.52
N LYS A 68 -6.61 1.19 -3.95
CA LYS A 68 -7.81 2.04 -3.91
C LYS A 68 -9.01 1.32 -4.51
N GLN A 69 -8.85 0.63 -5.64
CA GLN A 69 -9.95 -0.05 -6.34
C GLN A 69 -10.56 -1.23 -5.57
N ASN A 70 -9.76 -1.96 -4.79
CA ASN A 70 -10.20 -3.20 -4.15
C ASN A 70 -10.42 -3.07 -2.64
N ASP A 71 -9.99 -1.96 -2.04
CA ASP A 71 -10.12 -1.69 -0.62
C ASP A 71 -11.53 -1.18 -0.28
N SER A 72 -12.29 -1.99 0.48
CA SER A 72 -13.69 -1.70 0.80
C SER A 72 -13.85 -0.41 1.61
N TYR A 73 -12.93 -0.13 2.54
CA TYR A 73 -12.96 1.09 3.33
C TYR A 73 -12.73 2.31 2.42
N TYR A 74 -11.74 2.25 1.55
CA TYR A 74 -11.49 3.32 0.57
C TYR A 74 -12.70 3.56 -0.34
N GLN A 75 -13.30 2.49 -0.87
CA GLN A 75 -14.44 2.59 -1.78
C GLN A 75 -15.70 3.16 -1.11
N GLU A 76 -15.99 2.78 0.13
CA GLU A 76 -17.13 3.31 0.89
C GLU A 76 -17.00 4.83 1.11
N HIS A 77 -15.83 5.28 1.55
CA HIS A 77 -15.58 6.70 1.79
C HIS A 77 -15.54 7.51 0.48
N LEU A 78 -14.99 6.94 -0.60
CA LEU A 78 -15.06 7.55 -1.93
C LEU A 78 -16.50 7.68 -2.44
N HIS A 79 -17.32 6.65 -2.23
CA HIS A 79 -18.75 6.71 -2.57
C HIS A 79 -19.48 7.80 -1.79
N SER A 80 -19.26 7.88 -0.47
CA SER A 80 -19.82 8.92 0.40
C SER A 80 -19.44 10.33 -0.08
N ALA A 81 -18.17 10.54 -0.45
CA ALA A 81 -17.69 11.81 -1.00
C ALA A 81 -18.39 12.14 -2.33
N ASN A 82 -18.52 11.16 -3.23
CA ASN A 82 -19.15 11.35 -4.53
C ASN A 82 -20.65 11.68 -4.42
N GLU A 83 -21.36 11.05 -3.49
CA GLU A 83 -22.78 11.37 -3.23
C GLU A 83 -22.94 12.78 -2.65
N ALA A 84 -22.06 13.19 -1.73
CA ALA A 84 -22.06 14.57 -1.22
C ALA A 84 -21.80 15.59 -2.34
N LEU A 85 -20.84 15.31 -3.22
CA LEU A 85 -20.53 16.14 -4.37
C LEU A 85 -21.70 16.21 -5.36
N LYS A 86 -22.33 15.08 -5.68
CA LYS A 86 -23.51 15.00 -6.54
C LYS A 86 -24.66 15.82 -5.97
N ARG A 87 -25.00 15.63 -4.70
CA ARG A 87 -26.05 16.38 -4.02
C ARG A 87 -25.76 17.89 -4.01
N SER A 88 -24.49 18.28 -3.81
CA SER A 88 -24.09 19.69 -3.85
C SER A 88 -24.35 20.34 -5.22
N LYS A 89 -24.14 19.60 -6.32
CA LYS A 89 -24.39 20.08 -7.68
C LYS A 89 -25.89 20.27 -7.94
N GLU A 90 -26.71 19.33 -7.49
CA GLU A 90 -28.17 19.42 -7.59
C GLU A 90 -28.71 20.61 -6.79
N LEU A 91 -28.23 20.80 -5.55
CA LEU A 91 -28.58 21.95 -4.72
C LEU A 91 -28.16 23.27 -5.34
N ARG A 92 -26.99 23.31 -6.00
CA ARG A 92 -26.50 24.54 -6.64
C ARG A 92 -27.43 25.02 -7.74
N ILE A 93 -28.00 24.11 -8.53
CA ILE A 93 -28.98 24.44 -9.58
C ILE A 93 -30.20 25.13 -8.95
N ILE A 94 -30.69 24.62 -7.82
CA ILE A 94 -31.83 25.19 -7.08
C ILE A 94 -31.44 26.58 -6.55
N ILE A 95 -30.32 26.69 -5.86
CA ILE A 95 -29.84 27.98 -5.32
C ILE A 95 -29.69 29.03 -6.42
N ASP A 96 -29.18 28.64 -7.59
CA ASP A 96 -29.00 29.54 -8.73
C ASP A 96 -30.35 30.00 -9.33
N SER A 97 -31.40 29.17 -9.28
CA SER A 97 -32.75 29.60 -9.70
C SER A 97 -33.31 30.69 -8.78
N TYR A 98 -33.23 30.50 -7.46
CA TYR A 98 -33.65 31.50 -6.46
C TYR A 98 -32.90 32.82 -6.62
N LYS A 99 -31.58 32.77 -6.86
CA LYS A 99 -30.77 33.97 -7.16
C LYS A 99 -31.24 34.67 -8.43
N SER A 100 -31.59 33.93 -9.48
CA SER A 100 -32.08 34.51 -10.73
C SER A 100 -33.42 35.22 -10.55
N GLU A 101 -34.26 34.72 -9.65
CA GLU A 101 -35.54 35.31 -9.25
C GLU A 101 -35.40 36.43 -8.21
N LYS A 102 -34.17 36.68 -7.72
CA LYS A 102 -33.85 37.62 -6.63
C LYS A 102 -34.52 37.28 -5.29
N ASP A 103 -34.95 36.03 -5.10
CA ASP A 103 -35.45 35.53 -3.83
C ASP A 103 -34.32 34.88 -3.03
N THR A 104 -33.52 35.71 -2.34
CA THR A 104 -32.40 35.23 -1.51
C THR A 104 -32.67 35.40 -0.01
N MET A 105 -33.90 35.74 0.36
CA MET A 105 -34.31 36.03 1.75
C MET A 105 -35.35 35.02 2.27
N SER A 106 -35.88 34.14 1.41
CA SER A 106 -36.79 33.08 1.82
C SER A 106 -36.12 32.06 2.73
N ILE A 107 -36.94 31.41 3.56
CA ILE A 107 -36.50 30.34 4.46
C ILE A 107 -35.99 29.17 3.63
N GLU A 108 -36.68 28.83 2.55
CA GLU A 108 -36.33 27.76 1.61
C GLU A 108 -34.94 28.00 1.00
N TYR A 109 -34.64 29.23 0.57
CA TYR A 109 -33.29 29.59 0.10
C TYR A 109 -32.23 29.32 1.18
N ALA A 110 -32.47 29.80 2.40
CA ALA A 110 -31.55 29.60 3.51
C ALA A 110 -31.34 28.10 3.84
N GLU A 111 -32.40 27.29 3.76
CA GLU A 111 -32.33 25.84 3.94
C GLU A 111 -31.47 25.16 2.86
N PHE A 112 -31.62 25.55 1.59
CA PHE A 112 -30.77 25.01 0.52
C PHE A 112 -29.31 25.42 0.67
N VAL A 113 -29.05 26.65 1.13
CA VAL A 113 -27.69 27.12 1.45
C VAL A 113 -27.09 26.31 2.61
N ALA A 114 -27.84 26.07 3.69
CA ALA A 114 -27.37 25.24 4.79
C ALA A 114 -27.10 23.78 4.33
N GLN A 115 -27.96 23.23 3.45
CA GLN A 115 -27.76 21.89 2.90
C GLN A 115 -26.49 21.79 2.03
N ILE A 116 -26.19 22.80 1.20
CA ILE A 116 -24.97 22.76 0.37
C ILE A 116 -23.71 22.89 1.23
N GLU A 117 -23.75 23.69 2.31
CA GLU A 117 -22.68 23.76 3.30
C GLU A 117 -22.46 22.40 3.99
N GLY A 118 -23.54 21.72 4.39
CA GLY A 118 -23.47 20.36 4.92
C GLY A 118 -22.86 19.35 3.94
N CYS A 119 -23.22 19.44 2.65
CA CYS A 119 -22.62 18.61 1.61
C CYS A 119 -21.12 18.87 1.46
N LYS A 120 -20.71 20.14 1.49
CA LYS A 120 -19.30 20.55 1.41
C LYS A 120 -18.50 20.02 2.61
N ALA A 121 -19.02 20.21 3.83
CA ALA A 121 -18.37 19.72 5.05
C ALA A 121 -18.22 18.19 5.03
N ARG A 122 -19.25 17.46 4.56
CA ARG A 122 -19.15 16.01 4.37
C ARG A 122 -18.07 15.64 3.37
N TYR A 123 -18.07 16.27 2.19
CA TYR A 123 -17.05 16.01 1.16
C TYR A 123 -15.63 16.22 1.67
N GLU A 124 -15.38 17.36 2.34
CA GLU A 124 -14.07 17.67 2.92
C GLU A 124 -13.67 16.65 4.00
N SER A 125 -14.60 16.26 4.86
CA SER A 125 -14.36 15.24 5.89
C SER A 125 -14.01 13.87 5.29
N GLU A 126 -14.72 13.43 4.24
CA GLU A 126 -14.40 12.16 3.57
C GLU A 126 -13.07 12.21 2.84
N GLN A 127 -12.73 13.34 2.21
CA GLN A 127 -11.41 13.53 1.61
C GLN A 127 -10.28 13.45 2.63
N GLU A 128 -10.46 14.07 3.80
CA GLU A 128 -9.48 13.99 4.89
C GLU A 128 -9.31 12.55 5.38
N LYS A 129 -10.40 11.82 5.59
CA LYS A 129 -10.36 10.40 5.99
C LYS A 129 -9.64 9.55 4.96
N LEU A 130 -9.94 9.72 3.67
CA LEU A 130 -9.27 9.00 2.58
C LEU A 130 -7.76 9.31 2.55
N SER A 131 -7.39 10.59 2.66
CA SER A 131 -5.98 11.00 2.67
C SER A 131 -5.25 10.46 3.89
N ASN A 132 -5.87 10.48 5.07
CA ASN A 132 -5.31 9.92 6.29
C ASN A 132 -5.14 8.42 6.18
N TYR A 133 -6.18 7.71 5.73
CA TYR A 133 -6.14 6.28 5.53
C TYR A 133 -5.02 5.85 4.59
N LEU A 134 -4.92 6.48 3.41
CA LEU A 134 -3.84 6.19 2.47
C LEU A 134 -2.49 6.42 3.13
N ARG A 135 -2.27 7.56 3.79
CA ARG A 135 -0.98 7.84 4.45
C ARG A 135 -0.63 6.84 5.56
N THR A 136 -1.60 6.38 6.34
CA THR A 136 -1.36 5.50 7.50
C THR A 136 -1.26 4.04 7.11
N ALA A 137 -2.11 3.58 6.19
CA ALA A 137 -2.12 2.19 5.73
C ALA A 137 -1.08 1.95 4.62
N TYR A 138 -0.73 3.01 3.87
CA TYR A 138 0.10 2.93 2.68
C TYR A 138 1.09 4.12 2.58
N SER A 139 2.29 3.97 3.14
CA SER A 139 3.37 4.97 3.12
C SER A 139 4.04 5.26 1.76
N ASP A 140 3.82 4.43 0.74
CA ASP A 140 4.52 4.43 -0.56
C ASP A 140 3.50 4.34 -1.71
N ASP A 141 3.85 4.90 -2.88
CA ASP A 141 2.98 4.86 -4.07
C ASP A 141 2.88 3.46 -4.71
N SER A 142 3.77 2.55 -4.34
CA SER A 142 3.79 1.18 -4.83
C SER A 142 4.38 0.21 -3.81
N TYR A 143 3.91 -1.03 -3.87
CA TYR A 143 4.31 -2.12 -2.99
C TYR A 143 4.72 -3.34 -3.79
N TRP A 144 5.42 -4.24 -3.11
CA TRP A 144 5.55 -5.61 -3.56
C TRP A 144 4.47 -6.47 -2.94
N VAL A 145 3.93 -7.38 -3.72
CA VAL A 145 2.91 -8.32 -3.29
C VAL A 145 3.36 -9.73 -3.62
N ILE A 146 3.19 -10.64 -2.66
CA ILE A 146 3.44 -12.06 -2.86
C ILE A 146 2.36 -12.89 -2.16
N ASP A 147 1.79 -13.83 -2.90
CA ASP A 147 0.85 -14.80 -2.34
C ASP A 147 1.65 -15.92 -1.68
N HIS A 148 1.24 -16.37 -0.51
CA HIS A 148 1.90 -17.47 0.18
C HIS A 148 0.88 -18.43 0.80
N LYS A 149 1.05 -19.70 0.47
CA LYS A 149 0.32 -20.82 1.08
C LYS A 149 1.25 -21.54 2.03
N TYR A 150 0.80 -21.77 3.25
CA TYR A 150 1.61 -22.41 4.29
C TYR A 150 0.74 -23.14 5.30
N ARG A 151 1.35 -24.10 6.02
CA ARG A 151 0.72 -24.72 7.19
C ARG A 151 1.30 -24.15 8.47
N ALA A 152 0.47 -24.00 9.47
CA ALA A 152 0.89 -23.68 10.83
C ALA A 152 -0.16 -24.19 11.83
N SER A 153 0.30 -24.64 12.99
CA SER A 153 -0.56 -24.96 14.12
C SER A 153 -1.08 -23.69 14.77
N ASN A 154 -2.37 -23.65 15.06
CA ASN A 154 -2.98 -22.61 15.89
C ASN A 154 -2.74 -22.86 17.39
N ASN A 155 -3.26 -21.97 18.24
CA ASN A 155 -3.15 -22.04 19.70
C ASN A 155 -3.71 -23.31 20.36
N VAL A 156 -4.59 -24.07 19.69
CA VAL A 156 -5.11 -25.37 20.18
C VAL A 156 -4.36 -26.58 19.59
N GLY A 157 -3.28 -26.34 18.83
CA GLY A 157 -2.42 -27.38 18.26
C GLY A 157 -2.93 -28.00 16.95
N ALA A 158 -4.06 -27.54 16.42
CA ALA A 158 -4.58 -28.01 15.14
C ALA A 158 -3.75 -27.42 13.99
N LEU A 159 -3.29 -28.27 13.05
CA LEU A 159 -2.54 -27.83 11.87
C LEU A 159 -3.51 -27.25 10.82
N ILE A 160 -3.38 -25.96 10.55
CA ILE A 160 -4.22 -25.21 9.61
C ILE A 160 -3.44 -24.93 8.33
N LEU A 161 -4.14 -24.97 7.18
CA LEU A 161 -3.62 -24.52 5.89
C LEU A 161 -4.10 -23.08 5.67
N ASN A 162 -3.15 -22.15 5.60
CA ASN A 162 -3.41 -20.73 5.35
C ASN A 162 -3.05 -20.38 3.91
N GLU A 163 -3.83 -19.45 3.35
CA GLU A 163 -3.59 -18.82 2.05
C GLU A 163 -3.75 -17.32 2.26
N GLU A 164 -2.66 -16.57 2.09
CA GLU A 164 -2.59 -15.14 2.40
C GLU A 164 -1.80 -14.40 1.32
N THR A 165 -2.20 -13.17 1.06
CA THR A 165 -1.45 -12.20 0.26
C THR A 165 -0.72 -11.25 1.19
N PHE A 166 0.59 -11.11 1.00
CA PHE A 166 1.45 -10.23 1.80
C PHE A 166 1.81 -8.98 1.01
N PHE A 167 1.55 -7.82 1.58
CA PHE A 167 1.96 -6.52 1.06
C PHE A 167 3.25 -6.10 1.75
N ILE A 168 4.25 -5.77 0.95
CA ILE A 168 5.63 -5.55 1.38
C ILE A 168 6.08 -4.19 0.86
N ASN A 169 6.76 -3.42 1.70
CA ASN A 169 7.31 -2.13 1.32
C ASN A 169 8.32 -2.23 0.16
N LYS A 170 8.59 -1.10 -0.50
CA LYS A 170 9.29 -1.10 -1.79
C LYS A 170 10.71 -1.66 -1.74
N ASP A 171 11.38 -1.53 -0.60
CA ASP A 171 12.74 -2.04 -0.36
C ASP A 171 12.78 -3.53 0.08
N CYS A 172 11.62 -4.16 0.20
CA CYS A 172 11.43 -5.55 0.66
C CYS A 172 11.94 -5.81 2.09
N SER A 173 11.90 -4.80 2.97
CA SER A 173 12.39 -4.94 4.34
C SER A 173 11.32 -5.41 5.34
N SER A 174 10.03 -5.16 5.09
CA SER A 174 8.96 -5.57 6.00
C SER A 174 7.61 -5.79 5.31
N VAL A 175 6.80 -6.67 5.91
CA VAL A 175 5.36 -6.79 5.61
C VAL A 175 4.64 -5.63 6.29
N ILE A 176 3.81 -4.93 5.52
CA ILE A 176 3.02 -3.79 6.02
C ILE A 176 1.53 -4.14 6.18
N ASN A 177 1.04 -5.15 5.47
CA ASN A 177 -0.35 -5.58 5.53
C ASN A 177 -0.49 -7.02 5.01
N THR A 178 -1.58 -7.69 5.40
CA THR A 178 -1.97 -9.02 4.90
C THR A 178 -3.44 -9.03 4.54
N SER A 179 -3.82 -9.85 3.56
CA SER A 179 -5.23 -10.09 3.22
C SER A 179 -5.44 -11.54 2.80
N VAL A 180 -6.70 -11.98 2.83
CA VAL A 180 -7.11 -13.18 2.10
C VAL A 180 -6.82 -12.94 0.60
N PRO A 181 -6.36 -13.96 -0.16
CA PRO A 181 -5.96 -13.76 -1.54
C PRO A 181 -7.02 -13.03 -2.36
N ILE A 182 -6.59 -11.95 -3.02
CA ILE A 182 -7.39 -11.34 -4.09
C ILE A 182 -7.29 -12.30 -5.26
N VAL A 183 -8.23 -13.25 -5.33
CA VAL A 183 -8.43 -14.02 -6.55
C VAL A 183 -8.77 -12.99 -7.61
N ALA A 184 -7.89 -12.83 -8.62
CA ALA A 184 -8.20 -12.03 -9.78
C ALA A 184 -9.51 -12.58 -10.37
N MET A 185 -10.61 -11.84 -10.17
CA MET A 185 -11.88 -12.07 -10.85
C MET A 185 -11.76 -11.66 -12.31
#